data_AF-A0A9P5KZW8-F1
#
_entry.id   AF-A0A9P5KZW8-F1
#
_cell.length_a   1.000
_cell.length_b   1.000
_cell.length_c   1.000
_cell.angle_alpha   90.00
_cell.angle_beta   90.00
_cell.angle_gamma   90.00
#
_symmetry.space_group_name_H-M   'P 1'
#
loop_
_entity.id
_entity.type
_entity.pdbx_description
1 polymer ?
#
loop_
_entity_poly.entity_id
_entity_poly.type
_entity_poly.pdbx_seq_one_letter_code
_entity_poly.pdbx_strand_id
1 'polypeptide(L)'
;MSAVPGNPSAVRPTECIRSEDFDIRTDFPKYRVYSGGKCIETRRDLSDVWTKDHVGFLIGCSFSFENALTAAGLPPRHQKTGTIVAMYRSNIPLLPAGIFTGGHYIVSMRPYRPEHIERVREITRAYLSTHGEPVAWGWDGAKQLGILDVANPDFGEPQTFEEGEVPVFWACGVTPQIAVEAASDKIEGLVFAHEPGHMLVTDWTAEDLQKLKPGSI
;
A
#
# COMPACT_ATOMS: atom_id res chain seq x y z
N MET A 1 -4.69 -30.25 -8.12
CA MET A 1 -3.64 -29.60 -8.94
C MET A 1 -2.41 -29.50 -8.07
N SER A 2 -1.25 -29.99 -8.51
CA SER A 2 0.00 -29.79 -7.77
C SER A 2 0.26 -28.29 -7.69
N ALA A 3 0.22 -27.69 -6.50
CA ALA A 3 0.69 -26.32 -6.32
C ALA A 3 2.15 -26.28 -6.77
N VAL A 4 2.46 -25.47 -7.77
CA VAL A 4 3.85 -25.20 -8.14
C VAL A 4 4.42 -24.39 -6.97
N PRO A 5 5.45 -24.86 -6.26
CA PRO A 5 6.04 -24.11 -5.17
C PRO A 5 6.43 -22.71 -5.63
N GLY A 6 6.24 -21.71 -4.76
CA GLY A 6 6.74 -20.37 -5.03
C GLY A 6 8.26 -20.39 -5.17
N ASN A 7 8.79 -19.73 -6.20
CA ASN A 7 10.24 -19.53 -6.34
C ASN A 7 10.59 -18.13 -5.81
N PRO A 8 11.30 -18.01 -4.66
CA PRO A 8 11.63 -16.71 -4.08
C PRO A 8 12.55 -15.87 -4.97
N SER A 9 13.28 -16.52 -5.89
CA SER A 9 14.20 -15.87 -6.82
C SER A 9 13.57 -15.58 -8.20
N ALA A 10 12.25 -15.70 -8.32
CA ALA A 10 11.54 -15.40 -9.56
C ALA A 10 10.37 -14.46 -9.31
N VAL A 11 10.24 -13.46 -10.19
CA VAL A 11 9.11 -12.54 -10.22
C VAL A 11 8.38 -12.65 -11.56
N ARG A 12 7.07 -12.39 -11.56
CA ARG A 12 6.29 -12.27 -12.79
C ARG A 12 5.50 -10.96 -12.77
N PRO A 13 5.55 -10.15 -13.85
CA PRO A 13 6.36 -10.34 -15.06
C PRO A 13 7.87 -10.22 -14.82
N THR A 14 8.68 -10.97 -15.57
CA THR A 14 10.13 -11.07 -15.35
C THR A 14 10.86 -9.77 -15.62
N GLU A 15 10.34 -8.93 -16.51
CA GLU A 15 10.89 -7.62 -16.82
C GLU A 15 10.78 -6.61 -15.67
N CYS A 16 10.00 -6.93 -14.63
CA CYS A 16 9.87 -6.11 -13.41
C CYS A 16 11.18 -6.05 -12.63
N ILE A 17 11.95 -7.14 -12.64
CA ILE A 17 13.26 -7.22 -12.00
C ILE A 17 14.18 -7.99 -12.94
N ARG A 18 15.11 -7.26 -13.54
CA ARG A 18 16.06 -7.75 -14.55
C ARG A 18 17.31 -8.35 -13.93
N SER A 19 17.52 -8.14 -12.62
CA SER A 19 18.66 -8.70 -11.91
C SER A 19 18.52 -10.22 -11.78
N GLU A 20 19.58 -10.95 -12.15
CA GLU A 20 19.61 -12.42 -12.08
C GLU A 20 19.77 -12.94 -10.63
N ASP A 21 20.20 -12.08 -9.72
CA ASP A 21 20.40 -12.39 -8.30
C ASP A 21 19.21 -12.01 -7.41
N PHE A 22 18.07 -11.61 -8.00
CA PHE A 22 16.87 -11.24 -7.25
C PHE A 22 16.45 -12.35 -6.28
N ASP A 23 16.19 -11.96 -5.03
CA ASP A 23 15.60 -12.83 -4.03
C ASP A 23 14.67 -12.05 -3.09
N ILE A 24 13.37 -12.38 -3.17
CA ILE A 24 12.34 -11.73 -2.34
C ILE A 24 12.59 -11.86 -0.84
N ARG A 25 13.44 -12.79 -0.39
CA ARG A 25 13.77 -13.06 1.01
C ARG A 25 14.82 -12.11 1.58
N THR A 26 15.59 -11.44 0.73
CA THR A 26 16.71 -10.56 1.13
C THR A 26 16.64 -9.16 0.55
N ASP A 27 15.95 -8.95 -0.57
CA ASP A 27 16.09 -7.72 -1.34
C ASP A 27 15.23 -6.55 -0.84
N PHE A 28 14.36 -6.78 0.15
CA PHE A 28 13.76 -5.68 0.89
C PHE A 28 14.69 -5.24 2.02
N PRO A 29 14.85 -3.93 2.28
CA PRO A 29 15.71 -3.46 3.36
C PRO A 29 15.31 -3.97 4.76
N LYS A 30 14.01 -4.26 4.98
CA LYS A 30 13.47 -4.78 6.24
C LYS A 30 12.09 -5.41 6.06
N TYR A 31 11.84 -6.49 6.79
CA TYR A 31 10.61 -7.26 6.83
C TYR A 31 9.97 -7.24 8.22
N ARG A 32 8.65 -7.43 8.24
CA ARG A 32 7.84 -7.79 9.40
C ARG A 32 7.40 -9.24 9.28
N VAL A 33 7.54 -9.98 10.38
CA VAL A 33 7.12 -11.38 10.48
C VAL A 33 5.85 -11.45 11.33
N TYR A 34 4.83 -12.09 10.80
CA TYR A 34 3.53 -12.25 11.44
C TYR A 34 3.24 -13.71 11.75
N SER A 35 2.64 -13.96 12.91
CA SER A 35 2.09 -15.26 13.29
C SER A 35 0.76 -15.04 14.02
N GLY A 36 -0.28 -15.77 13.63
CA GLY A 36 -1.63 -15.61 14.19
C GLY A 36 -2.14 -14.17 14.12
N GLY A 37 -1.92 -13.50 12.99
CA GLY A 37 -2.33 -12.10 12.77
C GLY A 37 -1.55 -11.05 13.57
N LYS A 38 -0.48 -11.40 14.28
CA LYS A 38 0.32 -10.44 15.07
C LYS A 38 1.73 -10.34 14.53
N CYS A 39 2.23 -9.11 14.39
CA CYS A 39 3.64 -8.88 14.10
C CYS A 39 4.47 -9.32 15.31
N ILE A 40 5.26 -10.37 15.17
CA ILE A 40 6.05 -10.96 16.26
C ILE A 40 7.49 -10.45 16.28
N GLU A 41 8.04 -10.06 15.12
CA GLU A 41 9.39 -9.51 15.01
C GLU A 41 9.60 -8.78 13.68
N THR A 42 10.77 -8.15 13.55
CA THR A 42 11.24 -7.55 12.30
C THR A 42 12.62 -8.08 11.96
N ARG A 43 12.88 -8.34 10.67
CA ARG A 43 14.13 -8.98 10.21
C ARG A 43 14.61 -8.35 8.90
N ARG A 44 15.83 -8.67 8.47
CA ARG A 44 16.40 -8.25 7.17
C ARG A 44 16.57 -9.40 6.17
N ASP A 45 16.37 -10.62 6.63
CA ASP A 45 16.57 -11.84 5.85
C ASP A 45 15.53 -12.86 6.32
N LEU A 46 14.83 -13.48 5.36
CA LEU A 46 13.81 -14.49 5.58
C LEU A 46 14.26 -15.91 5.18
N SER A 47 15.53 -16.10 4.78
CA SER A 47 16.01 -17.34 4.16
C SER A 47 15.85 -18.58 5.03
N ASP A 48 15.91 -18.44 6.35
CA ASP A 48 15.76 -19.51 7.34
C ASP A 48 14.29 -19.84 7.70
N VAL A 49 13.37 -18.90 7.46
CA VAL A 49 11.94 -19.04 7.79
C VAL A 49 11.05 -19.23 6.57
N TRP A 50 11.54 -18.88 5.38
CA TRP A 50 10.84 -19.10 4.13
C TRP A 50 10.78 -20.59 3.76
N THR A 51 9.61 -21.06 3.39
CA THR A 51 9.37 -22.47 2.99
C THR A 51 8.86 -22.54 1.55
N LYS A 52 8.88 -23.75 0.98
CA LYS A 52 8.33 -24.03 -0.37
C LYS A 52 6.83 -23.71 -0.54
N ASP A 53 6.11 -23.59 0.57
CA ASP A 53 4.66 -23.34 0.59
C ASP A 53 4.34 -21.84 0.60
N HIS A 54 5.35 -20.97 0.76
CA HIS A 54 5.18 -19.53 0.69
C HIS A 54 5.04 -19.05 -0.76
N VAL A 55 4.20 -18.02 -0.93
CA VAL A 55 3.99 -17.33 -2.20
C VAL A 55 4.16 -15.83 -1.96
N GLY A 56 4.98 -15.18 -2.78
CA GLY A 56 5.21 -13.74 -2.71
C GLY A 56 4.24 -12.96 -3.60
N PHE A 57 3.75 -11.84 -3.10
CA PHE A 57 2.96 -10.87 -3.86
C PHE A 57 3.63 -9.50 -3.78
N LEU A 58 3.96 -8.93 -4.93
CA LEU A 58 4.38 -7.52 -5.01
C LEU A 58 3.16 -6.65 -5.27
N ILE A 59 2.83 -5.81 -4.30
CA ILE A 59 1.67 -4.91 -4.34
C ILE A 59 2.20 -3.48 -4.42
N GLY A 60 1.70 -2.71 -5.40
CA GLY A 60 2.16 -1.36 -5.69
C GLY A 60 1.94 -0.36 -4.55
N CYS A 61 2.69 0.75 -4.61
CA CYS A 61 2.68 1.83 -3.61
C CYS A 61 2.42 3.21 -4.27
N SER A 62 2.26 4.25 -3.44
CA SER A 62 1.74 5.57 -3.82
C SER A 62 2.79 6.54 -4.36
N PHE A 63 4.07 6.23 -4.18
CA PHE A 63 5.18 7.13 -4.51
C PHE A 63 5.15 7.63 -5.97
N SER A 64 4.72 6.79 -6.91
CA SER A 64 4.64 7.16 -8.32
C SER A 64 3.65 8.31 -8.60
N PHE A 65 2.47 8.33 -7.96
CA PHE A 65 1.55 9.46 -8.13
C PHE A 65 1.95 10.66 -7.27
N GLU A 66 2.58 10.45 -6.12
CA GLU A 66 3.06 11.54 -5.28
C GLU A 66 4.14 12.36 -5.99
N ASN A 67 5.04 11.69 -6.71
CA ASN A 67 6.03 12.36 -7.56
C ASN A 67 5.36 13.20 -8.65
N ALA A 68 4.28 12.69 -9.27
CA ALA A 68 3.53 13.41 -10.28
C ALA A 68 2.80 14.64 -9.70
N LEU A 69 2.23 14.51 -8.49
CA LEU A 69 1.62 15.63 -7.77
C LEU A 69 2.66 16.70 -7.43
N THR A 70 3.82 16.31 -6.93
CA THR A 70 4.95 17.21 -6.65
C THR A 70 5.43 17.93 -7.90
N ALA A 71 5.61 17.22 -9.01
CA ALA A 71 5.99 17.81 -10.31
C ALA A 71 4.94 18.81 -10.83
N ALA A 72 3.66 18.63 -10.49
CA ALA A 72 2.58 19.54 -10.82
C ALA A 72 2.39 20.70 -9.83
N GLY A 73 3.30 20.88 -8.87
CA GLY A 73 3.20 21.94 -7.86
C GLY A 73 2.20 21.65 -6.74
N LEU A 74 1.76 20.39 -6.59
CA LEU A 74 0.86 19.91 -5.54
C LEU A 74 1.55 18.88 -4.62
N PRO A 75 2.75 19.14 -4.08
CA PRO A 75 3.46 18.18 -3.24
C PRO A 75 2.65 17.81 -1.99
N PRO A 76 2.49 16.51 -1.69
CA PRO A 76 1.85 16.05 -0.46
C PRO A 76 2.48 16.64 0.80
N ARG A 77 1.65 16.90 1.81
CA ARG A 77 2.09 17.52 3.07
C ARG A 77 3.21 16.76 3.76
N HIS A 78 3.09 15.43 3.89
CA HIS A 78 4.06 14.59 4.59
C HIS A 78 5.46 14.66 3.96
N GLN A 79 5.55 14.87 2.64
CA GLN A 79 6.83 15.07 1.96
C GLN A 79 7.48 16.40 2.34
N LYS A 80 6.68 17.47 2.49
CA LYS A 80 7.19 18.78 2.95
C LYS A 80 7.63 18.76 4.41
N THR A 81 6.93 18.00 5.24
CA THR A 81 7.19 17.93 6.69
C THR A 81 8.16 16.83 7.09
N GLY A 82 8.55 15.95 6.16
CA GLY A 82 9.43 14.80 6.44
C GLY A 82 8.77 13.75 7.34
N THR A 83 7.45 13.62 7.28
CA THR A 83 6.66 12.67 8.10
C THR A 83 6.13 11.52 7.26
N ILE A 84 5.57 10.51 7.92
CA ILE A 84 4.86 9.39 7.28
C ILE A 84 3.41 9.81 7.00
N VAL A 85 2.90 9.46 5.83
CA VAL A 85 1.49 9.72 5.45
C VAL A 85 0.51 9.15 6.48
N ALA A 86 -0.52 9.92 6.83
CA ALA A 86 -1.58 9.47 7.73
C ALA A 86 -2.47 8.43 7.05
N MET A 87 -2.78 7.35 7.76
CA MET A 87 -3.63 6.26 7.27
C MET A 87 -4.70 5.90 8.31
N TYR A 88 -5.90 5.57 7.83
CA TYR A 88 -7.08 5.35 8.66
C TYR A 88 -7.82 4.09 8.25
N ARG A 89 -8.35 3.37 9.25
CA ARG A 89 -9.31 2.30 9.10
C ARG A 89 -10.68 2.92 8.81
N SER A 90 -11.18 2.72 7.59
CA SER A 90 -12.53 3.17 7.25
C SER A 90 -13.60 2.22 7.81
N ASN A 91 -14.84 2.68 7.82
CA ASN A 91 -16.02 1.85 8.08
C ASN A 91 -16.44 0.98 6.88
N ILE A 92 -15.69 0.99 5.76
CA ILE A 92 -16.01 0.23 4.56
C ILE A 92 -15.43 -1.19 4.71
N PRO A 93 -16.25 -2.25 4.74
CA PRO A 93 -15.75 -3.62 4.83
C PRO A 93 -15.09 -4.04 3.51
N LEU A 94 -14.06 -4.87 3.60
CA LEU A 94 -13.50 -5.55 2.43
C LEU A 94 -14.45 -6.62 1.92
N LEU A 95 -14.44 -6.85 0.61
CA LEU A 95 -15.09 -8.01 0.04
C LEU A 95 -14.37 -9.28 0.51
N PRO A 96 -15.08 -10.25 1.11
CA PRO A 96 -14.45 -11.44 1.67
C PRO A 96 -13.90 -12.37 0.59
N ALA A 97 -12.76 -13.01 0.88
CA ALA A 97 -12.17 -14.03 0.02
C ALA A 97 -11.57 -15.16 0.87
N GLY A 98 -12.20 -16.35 0.84
CA GLY A 98 -11.76 -17.49 1.65
C GLY A 98 -11.72 -17.15 3.14
N ILE A 99 -10.57 -17.34 3.77
CA ILE A 99 -10.35 -17.04 5.20
C ILE A 99 -10.22 -15.53 5.50
N PHE A 100 -9.96 -14.72 4.48
CA PHE A 100 -9.78 -13.27 4.61
C PHE A 100 -11.15 -12.59 4.70
N THR A 101 -11.65 -12.47 5.92
CA THR A 101 -12.95 -11.86 6.26
C THR A 101 -12.82 -10.92 7.45
N GLY A 102 -13.73 -9.95 7.60
CA GLY A 102 -13.74 -9.01 8.73
C GLY A 102 -12.73 -7.86 8.65
N GLY A 103 -11.91 -7.81 7.59
CA GLY A 103 -11.03 -6.68 7.31
C GLY A 103 -11.79 -5.45 6.81
N HIS A 104 -11.20 -4.28 7.01
CA HIS A 104 -11.73 -3.00 6.56
C HIS A 104 -10.80 -2.36 5.54
N TYR A 105 -11.37 -1.56 4.65
CA TYR A 105 -10.64 -0.80 3.66
C TYR A 105 -9.83 0.31 4.32
N ILE A 106 -8.52 0.37 4.03
CA ILE A 106 -7.62 1.38 4.59
C ILE A 106 -7.43 2.49 3.58
N VAL A 107 -7.55 3.73 4.07
CA VAL A 107 -7.29 4.93 3.28
C VAL A 107 -6.07 5.68 3.81
N SER A 108 -5.30 6.28 2.90
CA SER A 108 -4.28 7.27 3.22
C SER A 108 -4.83 8.67 2.97
N MET A 109 -4.44 9.66 3.77
CA MET A 109 -4.97 11.02 3.70
C MET A 109 -3.86 12.04 3.41
N ARG A 110 -4.14 12.98 2.51
CA ARG A 110 -3.29 14.14 2.23
C ARG A 110 -4.19 15.39 2.22
N PRO A 111 -3.82 16.49 2.90
CA PRO A 111 -4.61 17.71 2.88
C PRO A 111 -4.39 18.46 1.56
N TYR A 112 -5.47 18.97 0.98
CA TYR A 112 -5.44 19.86 -0.18
C TYR A 112 -6.55 20.91 -0.06
N ARG A 113 -6.36 22.07 -0.69
CA ARG A 113 -7.46 23.04 -0.84
C ARG A 113 -8.53 22.52 -1.81
N PRO A 114 -9.82 22.80 -1.58
CA PRO A 114 -10.91 22.35 -2.45
C PRO A 114 -10.72 22.65 -3.94
N GLU A 115 -10.18 23.82 -4.28
CA GLU A 115 -9.92 24.24 -5.66
C GLU A 115 -8.89 23.36 -6.38
N HIS A 116 -8.03 22.65 -5.65
CA HIS A 116 -7.03 21.76 -6.23
C HIS A 116 -7.53 20.33 -6.43
N ILE A 117 -8.68 19.96 -5.87
CA ILE A 117 -9.13 18.56 -5.84
C ILE A 117 -9.29 17.99 -7.24
N GLU A 118 -9.90 18.72 -8.17
CA GLU A 118 -10.09 18.19 -9.54
C GLU A 118 -8.74 17.97 -10.22
N ARG A 119 -7.79 18.89 -10.03
CA ARG A 119 -6.43 18.74 -10.57
C ARG A 119 -5.70 17.54 -9.96
N VAL A 120 -5.83 17.35 -8.65
CA VAL A 120 -5.30 16.18 -7.93
C VAL A 120 -5.90 14.89 -8.52
N ARG A 121 -7.21 14.86 -8.78
CA ARG A 121 -7.88 13.70 -9.40
C ARG A 121 -7.37 13.43 -10.81
N GLU A 122 -7.29 14.44 -11.66
CA GLU A 122 -6.77 14.32 -13.03
C GLU A 122 -5.37 13.68 -13.07
N ILE A 123 -4.46 14.17 -12.23
CA ILE A 123 -3.08 13.68 -12.15
C ILE A 123 -3.05 12.23 -11.67
N THR A 124 -3.80 11.92 -10.62
CA THR A 124 -3.72 10.61 -9.94
C THR A 124 -4.54 9.51 -10.62
N ARG A 125 -5.57 9.85 -11.40
CA ARG A 125 -6.42 8.91 -12.16
C ARG A 125 -5.63 7.99 -13.08
N ALA A 126 -4.52 8.47 -13.66
CA ALA A 126 -3.67 7.68 -14.55
C ALA A 126 -3.01 6.47 -13.86
N TYR A 127 -2.91 6.48 -12.52
CA TYR A 127 -2.19 5.49 -11.71
C TYR A 127 -3.10 4.39 -11.13
N LEU A 128 -4.20 4.05 -11.82
CA LEU A 128 -5.22 3.07 -11.37
C LEU A 128 -4.63 1.71 -10.97
N SER A 129 -3.55 1.26 -11.62
CA SER A 129 -2.89 -0.03 -11.32
C SER A 129 -2.23 -0.08 -9.93
N THR A 130 -2.18 1.04 -9.20
CA THR A 130 -1.57 1.12 -7.85
C THR A 130 -2.52 1.78 -6.86
N HIS A 131 -2.98 2.99 -7.14
CA HIS A 131 -3.86 3.76 -6.27
C HIS A 131 -5.04 4.38 -7.02
N GLY A 132 -4.77 5.10 -8.11
CA GLY A 132 -5.78 5.85 -8.85
C GLY A 132 -6.15 7.20 -8.20
N GLU A 133 -7.32 7.72 -8.56
CA GLU A 133 -7.84 8.98 -8.02
C GLU A 133 -8.32 8.85 -6.55
N PRO A 134 -8.47 9.96 -5.81
CA PRO A 134 -9.10 9.96 -4.50
C PRO A 134 -10.42 9.19 -4.45
N VAL A 135 -10.62 8.43 -3.37
CA VAL A 135 -11.86 7.69 -3.09
C VAL A 135 -12.89 8.54 -2.34
N ALA A 136 -12.43 9.56 -1.61
CA ALA A 136 -13.26 10.54 -0.91
C ALA A 136 -12.46 11.81 -0.61
N TRP A 137 -13.15 12.91 -0.31
CA TRP A 137 -12.51 14.17 0.09
C TRP A 137 -13.47 15.05 0.90
N GLY A 138 -12.93 16.06 1.56
CA GLY A 138 -13.71 16.93 2.41
C GLY A 138 -14.03 16.30 3.77
N TRP A 139 -14.55 17.12 4.67
CA TRP A 139 -15.03 16.67 5.98
C TRP A 139 -16.22 15.70 5.87
N ASP A 140 -17.08 15.90 4.87
CA ASP A 140 -18.15 14.95 4.56
C ASP A 140 -17.61 13.61 4.06
N GLY A 141 -16.56 13.61 3.23
CA GLY A 141 -15.89 12.39 2.79
C GLY A 141 -15.23 11.64 3.97
N ALA A 142 -14.60 12.37 4.89
CA ALA A 142 -14.06 11.78 6.12
C ALA A 142 -15.17 11.09 6.94
N LYS A 143 -16.32 11.77 7.12
CA LYS A 143 -17.47 11.22 7.81
C LYS A 143 -18.06 9.99 7.12
N GLN A 144 -18.16 9.99 5.79
CA GLN A 144 -18.63 8.84 5.02
C GLN A 144 -17.73 7.62 5.23
N LEU A 145 -16.41 7.84 5.30
CA LEU A 145 -15.41 6.82 5.62
C LEU A 145 -15.37 6.43 7.11
N GLY A 146 -16.16 7.06 7.98
CA GLY A 146 -16.16 6.82 9.42
C GLY A 146 -14.98 7.44 10.18
N ILE A 147 -14.24 8.36 9.56
CA ILE A 147 -13.08 9.04 10.14
C ILE A 147 -13.57 10.30 10.85
N LEU A 148 -13.65 10.24 12.18
CA LEU A 148 -14.16 11.34 13.01
C LEU A 148 -13.09 12.34 13.45
N ASP A 149 -11.83 11.88 13.54
CA ASP A 149 -10.70 12.71 13.93
C ASP A 149 -9.50 12.43 13.03
N VAL A 150 -9.21 13.38 12.13
CA VAL A 150 -8.05 13.28 11.24
C VAL A 150 -6.73 13.56 11.96
N ALA A 151 -6.74 14.11 13.17
CA ALA A 151 -5.51 14.34 13.94
C ALA A 151 -4.99 13.04 14.58
N ASN A 152 -5.77 11.96 14.60
CA ASN A 152 -5.41 10.69 15.22
C ASN A 152 -5.46 9.53 14.21
N PRO A 153 -4.42 9.36 13.37
CA PRO A 153 -4.39 8.27 12.40
C PRO A 153 -4.15 6.92 13.06
N ASP A 154 -4.73 5.85 12.49
CA ASP A 154 -4.48 4.48 12.92
C ASP A 154 -3.04 4.04 12.61
N PHE A 155 -2.45 4.58 11.53
CA PHE A 155 -1.07 4.35 11.14
C PHE A 155 -0.41 5.60 10.54
N GLY A 156 0.91 5.69 10.66
CA GLY A 156 1.67 6.84 10.19
C GLY A 156 1.60 8.00 11.17
N GLU A 157 1.72 9.23 10.68
CA GLU A 157 1.81 10.42 11.51
C GLU A 157 0.72 11.46 11.15
N PRO A 158 0.19 12.20 12.15
CA PRO A 158 -0.76 13.28 11.91
C PRO A 158 -0.22 14.31 10.91
N GLN A 159 -1.10 14.83 10.04
CA GLN A 159 -0.72 15.81 9.02
C GLN A 159 -1.11 17.23 9.45
N THR A 160 -0.24 18.19 9.17
CA THR A 160 -0.55 19.61 9.38
C THR A 160 -1.45 20.13 8.26
N PHE A 161 -2.53 20.82 8.62
CA PHE A 161 -3.41 21.51 7.69
C PHE A 161 -3.06 22.98 7.63
N GLU A 162 -3.01 23.53 6.43
CA GLU A 162 -3.05 24.97 6.19
C GLU A 162 -4.50 25.48 6.12
N GLU A 163 -4.67 26.79 6.29
CA GLU A 163 -5.97 27.42 6.20
C GLU A 163 -6.65 27.12 4.86
N GLY A 164 -7.90 26.68 4.94
CA GLY A 164 -8.73 26.31 3.79
C GLY A 164 -8.48 24.91 3.23
N GLU A 165 -7.53 24.12 3.77
CA GLU A 165 -7.33 22.74 3.33
C GLU A 165 -8.40 21.79 3.91
N VAL A 166 -8.69 20.73 3.14
CA VAL A 166 -9.58 19.64 3.52
C VAL A 166 -8.89 18.30 3.32
N PRO A 167 -9.30 17.23 4.04
CA PRO A 167 -8.69 15.93 3.88
C PRO A 167 -9.09 15.32 2.54
N VAL A 168 -8.15 14.70 1.84
CA VAL A 168 -8.37 13.94 0.60
C VAL A 168 -7.82 12.53 0.79
N PHE A 169 -8.63 11.52 0.47
CA PHE A 169 -8.38 10.12 0.82
C PHE A 169 -8.15 9.24 -0.40
N TRP A 170 -7.17 8.35 -0.33
CA TRP A 170 -6.86 7.33 -1.35
C TRP A 170 -6.85 5.94 -0.74
N ALA A 171 -7.16 4.93 -1.55
CA ALA A 171 -6.84 3.53 -1.26
C ALA A 171 -5.40 3.37 -0.72
N CYS A 172 -5.18 2.54 0.30
CA CYS A 172 -3.84 2.29 0.84
C CYS A 172 -3.40 0.83 0.69
N GLY A 173 -2.15 0.62 0.29
CA GLY A 173 -1.49 -0.69 0.18
C GLY A 173 -1.22 -1.39 1.51
N VAL A 174 -1.60 -0.80 2.65
CA VAL A 174 -1.57 -1.46 3.98
C VAL A 174 -2.79 -2.37 4.19
N THR A 175 -3.83 -2.26 3.35
CA THR A 175 -5.04 -3.10 3.40
C THR A 175 -4.76 -4.62 3.48
N PRO A 176 -3.78 -5.21 2.76
CA PRO A 176 -3.43 -6.63 2.90
C PRO A 176 -2.94 -7.00 4.30
N GLN A 177 -2.21 -6.11 5.00
CA GLN A 177 -1.76 -6.35 6.38
C GLN A 177 -2.97 -6.46 7.31
N ILE A 178 -4.00 -5.64 7.10
CA ILE A 178 -5.25 -5.70 7.88
C ILE A 178 -6.05 -6.96 7.57
N ALA A 179 -6.04 -7.42 6.33
CA ALA A 179 -6.65 -8.71 5.98
C ALA A 179 -5.95 -9.88 6.69
N VAL A 180 -4.61 -9.82 6.82
CA VAL A 180 -3.81 -10.81 7.57
C VAL A 180 -4.11 -10.74 9.06
N GLU A 181 -4.13 -9.54 9.66
CA GLU A 181 -4.49 -9.33 11.06
C GLU A 181 -5.90 -9.88 11.37
N ALA A 182 -6.87 -9.61 10.49
CA ALA A 182 -8.26 -10.06 10.67
C ALA A 182 -8.44 -11.58 10.46
N ALA A 183 -7.66 -12.19 9.55
CA ALA A 183 -7.67 -13.63 9.36
C ALA A 183 -6.99 -14.37 10.53
N SER A 184 -6.01 -13.76 11.18
CA SER A 184 -5.44 -14.21 12.46
C SER A 184 -4.99 -15.69 12.43
N ASP A 185 -5.56 -16.50 13.31
CA ASP A 185 -5.31 -17.93 13.54
C ASP A 185 -5.82 -18.82 12.40
N LYS A 186 -6.58 -18.26 11.46
CA LYS A 186 -7.00 -18.98 10.25
C LYS A 186 -5.87 -19.09 9.22
N ILE A 187 -4.81 -18.30 9.35
CA ILE A 187 -3.61 -18.44 8.51
C ILE A 187 -2.66 -19.40 9.19
N GLU A 188 -2.44 -20.55 8.56
CA GLU A 188 -1.43 -21.51 8.99
C GLU A 188 -0.03 -21.03 8.56
N GLY A 189 0.92 -21.02 9.49
CA GLY A 189 2.30 -20.63 9.23
C GLY A 189 2.61 -19.15 9.47
N LEU A 190 3.70 -18.69 8.86
CA LEU A 190 4.17 -17.31 8.97
C LEU A 190 3.70 -16.49 7.77
N VAL A 191 3.44 -15.21 8.01
CA VAL A 191 3.20 -14.23 6.95
C VAL A 191 4.29 -13.17 7.01
N PHE A 192 4.77 -12.75 5.85
CA PHE A 192 5.82 -11.73 5.73
C PHE A 192 5.28 -10.51 4.98
N ALA A 193 5.66 -9.32 5.45
CA ALA A 193 5.46 -8.06 4.74
C ALA A 193 6.73 -7.21 4.85
N HIS A 194 6.86 -6.18 4.01
CA HIS A 194 7.91 -5.19 4.22
C HIS A 194 7.60 -4.32 5.45
N GLU A 195 8.63 -3.85 6.14
CA GLU A 195 8.45 -2.76 7.11
C GLU A 195 8.04 -1.49 6.36
N PRO A 196 7.01 -0.73 6.81
CA PRO A 196 6.67 0.56 6.22
C PRO A 196 7.91 1.43 5.96
N GLY A 197 8.00 1.99 4.74
CA GLY A 197 9.15 2.77 4.28
C GLY A 197 10.35 1.96 3.77
N HIS A 198 10.32 0.63 3.86
CA HIS A 198 11.40 -0.28 3.43
C HIS A 198 10.94 -1.15 2.26
N MET A 199 10.43 -0.53 1.19
CA MET A 199 9.91 -1.24 0.02
C MET A 199 11.05 -1.75 -0.88
N LEU A 200 10.71 -2.77 -1.69
CA LEU A 200 11.53 -3.20 -2.82
C LEU A 200 11.43 -2.16 -3.95
N VAL A 201 12.58 -1.79 -4.49
CA VAL A 201 12.68 -0.97 -5.71
C VAL A 201 12.85 -1.91 -6.89
N THR A 202 12.02 -1.75 -7.92
CA THR A 202 12.04 -2.59 -9.12
C THR A 202 12.66 -1.84 -10.30
N ASP A 203 12.91 -2.55 -11.41
CA ASP A 203 13.39 -1.95 -12.67
C ASP A 203 12.26 -1.30 -13.48
N TRP A 204 11.02 -1.38 -12.99
CA TRP A 204 9.86 -0.79 -13.63
C TRP A 204 9.65 0.66 -13.22
N THR A 205 9.41 1.48 -14.23
CA THR A 205 8.91 2.84 -14.05
C THR A 205 7.41 2.82 -13.81
N ALA A 206 6.86 3.98 -13.41
CA ALA A 206 5.41 4.12 -13.30
C ALA A 206 4.68 3.93 -14.65
N GLU A 207 5.35 4.21 -15.77
CA GLU A 207 4.81 4.01 -17.11
C GLU A 207 4.72 2.52 -17.45
N ASP A 208 5.69 1.71 -17.02
CA ASP A 208 5.69 0.27 -17.23
C ASP A 208 4.49 -0.43 -16.59
N LEU A 209 3.94 0.11 -15.49
CA LEU A 209 2.75 -0.42 -14.83
C LEU A 209 1.49 -0.41 -15.73
N GLN A 210 1.48 0.37 -16.81
CA GLN A 210 0.39 0.33 -17.78
C GLN A 210 0.31 -1.03 -18.49
N LYS A 211 1.42 -1.78 -18.58
CA LYS A 211 1.48 -3.13 -19.15
C LYS A 211 0.66 -4.15 -18.34
N LEU A 212 0.38 -3.88 -17.06
CA LEU A 212 -0.44 -4.74 -16.21
C LEU A 212 -1.95 -4.59 -16.43
N LYS A 213 -2.39 -3.61 -17.24
CA LYS A 213 -3.83 -3.40 -17.48
C LYS A 213 -4.43 -4.61 -18.23
N PRO A 214 -5.61 -5.11 -17.81
CA PRO A 214 -6.28 -6.19 -18.53
C PRO A 214 -6.46 -5.84 -20.01
N GLY A 215 -5.97 -6.70 -20.91
CA GLY A 215 -6.02 -6.50 -22.37
C GLY A 215 -4.73 -5.97 -23.02
N SER A 216 -3.62 -5.88 -22.28
CA SER A 216 -2.28 -5.47 -22.80
C SER A 216 -1.28 -6.62 -22.97
N ILE A 217 -1.74 -7.88 -22.90
CA ILE A 217 -0.98 -9.11 -23.21
C ILE A 217 -1.88 -10.04 -24.03
#